data_AF-A0A418VRD2-F1
#
_entry.id   AF-A0A418VRD2-F1
#
_cell.length_a   1.000
_cell.length_b   1.000
_cell.length_c   1.000
_cell.angle_alpha   90.00
_cell.angle_beta   90.00
_cell.angle_gamma   90.00
#
_symmetry.space_group_name_H-M   'P 1'
#
loop_
_entity.id
_entity.type
_entity.pdbx_description
1 polymer ?
#
loop_
_entity_poly.entity_id
_entity_poly.type
_entity_poly.pdbx_seq_one_letter_code
_entity_poly.pdbx_strand_id
1 'polypeptide(L)'
;MKFPEMDRIIAQYNRSGERFRIEGTCRSSCTELLAIRSVCIDPAASVEFHAAILHPNDPVDPARNRRMASYYNAKLRNFVLANGYMTSWQFHPISGRALIQQFGYRQCP
;
A
#
# COMPACT_ATOMS: atom_id res chain seq x y z
N MET A 1 -2.55 -4.09 11.98
CA MET A 1 -1.10 -4.35 12.17
C MET A 1 -0.41 -3.05 12.57
N LYS A 2 0.60 -3.08 13.45
CA LYS A 2 1.36 -1.87 13.84
C LYS A 2 2.54 -1.70 12.87
N PHE A 3 2.95 -0.46 12.55
CA PHE A 3 4.06 -0.20 11.61
C PHE A 3 5.35 -1.00 11.90
N PRO A 4 5.82 -1.18 13.16
CA PRO A 4 7.03 -1.95 13.42
C PRO A 4 6.93 -3.43 13.01
N GLU A 5 5.72 -4.00 13.02
CA GLU A 5 5.47 -5.36 12.56
C GLU A 5 5.57 -5.45 11.04
N MET A 6 4.99 -4.46 10.35
CA MET A 6 5.09 -4.36 8.90
C MET A 6 6.54 -4.13 8.44
N ASP A 7 7.30 -3.26 9.12
CA ASP A 7 8.72 -3.03 8.84
C ASP A 7 9.53 -4.33 8.92
N ARG A 8 9.22 -5.22 9.88
CA ARG A 8 9.90 -6.51 10.02
C ARG A 8 9.62 -7.43 8.84
N ILE A 9 8.37 -7.53 8.41
CA ILE A 9 7.96 -8.33 7.25
C ILE A 9 8.65 -7.79 5.99
N ILE A 10 8.57 -6.48 5.75
CA ILE A 10 9.22 -5.82 4.61
C ILE A 10 10.73 -6.07 4.63
N ALA A 11 11.37 -5.91 5.79
CA ALA A 11 12.81 -6.12 5.92
C ALA A 11 13.20 -7.59 5.70
N GLN A 12 12.37 -8.55 6.13
CA GLN A 12 12.60 -9.96 5.86
C GLN A 12 12.59 -10.26 4.35
N TYR A 13 11.54 -9.87 3.63
CA TYR A 13 11.45 -10.07 2.18
C TYR A 13 12.55 -9.32 1.42
N ASN A 14 12.87 -8.10 1.85
CA ASN A 14 13.94 -7.32 1.24
C ASN A 14 15.34 -7.92 1.48
N ARG A 15 15.55 -8.68 2.57
CA ARG A 15 16.79 -9.41 2.82
C ARG A 15 16.86 -10.72 2.05
N SER A 16 15.76 -11.48 1.97
CA SER A 16 15.74 -12.77 1.29
C SER A 16 15.70 -12.64 -0.24
N GLY A 17 15.13 -11.54 -0.75
CA GLY A 17 14.83 -11.39 -2.17
C GLY A 17 13.66 -12.27 -2.64
N GLU A 18 13.00 -12.97 -1.70
CA GLU A 18 11.80 -13.77 -1.97
C GLU A 18 10.72 -12.89 -2.59
N ARG A 19 10.00 -13.42 -3.59
CA ARG A 19 8.95 -12.67 -4.28
C ARG A 19 7.72 -12.58 -3.40
N PHE A 20 7.22 -11.36 -3.18
CA PHE A 20 5.92 -11.14 -2.55
C PHE A 20 4.87 -10.89 -3.63
N ARG A 21 3.81 -11.70 -3.68
CA ARG A 21 2.72 -11.53 -4.66
C ARG A 21 1.53 -10.87 -3.97
N ILE A 22 1.02 -9.79 -4.56
CA ILE A 22 -0.28 -9.22 -4.17
C ILE A 22 -1.32 -9.73 -5.17
N GLU A 23 -2.18 -10.61 -4.68
CA GLU A 23 -3.27 -11.26 -5.40
C GLU A 23 -4.60 -10.98 -4.68
N GLY A 24 -5.72 -10.99 -5.40
CA GLY A 24 -7.05 -10.70 -4.83
C GLY A 24 -7.14 -9.29 -4.23
N THR A 25 -7.77 -9.15 -3.06
CA THR A 25 -7.99 -7.85 -2.41
C THR A 25 -6.96 -7.59 -1.32
N CYS A 26 -6.20 -6.51 -1.46
CA CYS A 26 -5.25 -6.00 -0.49
C CYS A 26 -5.76 -4.68 0.11
N ARG A 27 -6.33 -4.75 1.31
CA ARG A 27 -7.01 -3.61 1.96
C ARG A 27 -6.23 -3.10 3.17
N SER A 28 -6.30 -1.79 3.44
CA SER A 28 -5.78 -1.18 4.66
C SER A 28 -4.27 -1.38 4.82
N SER A 29 -3.79 -1.90 5.96
CA SER A 29 -2.36 -2.10 6.21
C SER A 29 -1.68 -3.05 5.22
N CYS A 30 -2.43 -3.90 4.50
CA CYS A 30 -1.84 -4.72 3.42
C CYS A 30 -1.12 -3.85 2.37
N THR A 31 -1.61 -2.64 2.09
CA THR A 31 -0.99 -1.72 1.12
C THR A 31 0.46 -1.37 1.46
N GLU A 32 0.85 -1.46 2.73
CA GLU A 32 2.22 -1.18 3.18
C GLU A 32 3.24 -2.20 2.61
N LEU A 33 2.78 -3.40 2.23
CA LEU A 33 3.60 -4.44 1.61
C LEU A 33 4.09 -4.06 0.19
N LEU A 34 3.54 -2.99 -0.40
CA LEU A 34 4.07 -2.38 -1.62
C LEU A 34 5.51 -1.87 -1.47
N ALA A 35 6.03 -1.73 -0.25
CA ALA A 35 7.42 -1.36 0.02
C ALA A 35 8.42 -2.53 -0.13
N ILE A 36 7.95 -3.76 -0.34
CA ILE A 36 8.81 -4.90 -0.63
C ILE A 36 9.41 -4.72 -2.04
N ARG A 37 10.74 -4.77 -2.15
CA ARG A 37 11.49 -4.56 -3.41
C ARG A 37 11.17 -5.60 -4.48
N SER A 38 10.88 -6.81 -4.04
CA SER A 38 10.51 -7.97 -4.87
C SER A 38 8.99 -8.14 -4.98
N VAL A 39 8.20 -7.11 -4.65
CA VAL A 39 6.74 -7.17 -4.81
C VAL A 39 6.36 -7.27 -6.29
N CYS A 40 5.39 -8.11 -6.59
CA CYS A 40 4.68 -8.10 -7.86
C CYS A 40 3.17 -8.07 -7.61
N ILE A 41 2.42 -7.56 -8.59
CA ILE A 41 0.98 -7.36 -8.52
C ILE A 41 0.31 -8.23 -9.57
N ASP A 42 -0.73 -8.95 -9.17
CA ASP A 42 -1.64 -9.61 -10.11
C ASP A 42 -2.51 -8.55 -10.83
N PRO A 43 -2.66 -8.58 -12.16
CA PRO A 43 -3.49 -7.61 -12.88
C PRO A 43 -4.94 -7.51 -12.39
N ALA A 44 -5.50 -8.59 -11.86
CA ALA A 44 -6.85 -8.67 -11.31
C ALA A 44 -6.93 -8.29 -9.82
N ALA A 45 -5.80 -8.00 -9.16
CA ALA A 45 -5.81 -7.55 -7.77
C ALA A 45 -6.54 -6.21 -7.61
N SER A 46 -7.06 -5.96 -6.41
CA SER A 46 -7.58 -4.66 -5.96
C SER A 46 -6.82 -4.22 -4.72
N VAL A 47 -6.20 -3.05 -4.76
CA VAL A 47 -5.47 -2.48 -3.62
C VAL A 47 -6.21 -1.25 -3.11
N GLU A 48 -6.63 -1.27 -1.85
CA GLU A 48 -7.58 -0.31 -1.30
C GLU A 48 -6.95 0.58 -0.23
N PHE A 49 -6.91 1.87 -0.52
CA PHE A 49 -6.29 2.90 0.30
C PHE A 49 -7.33 3.64 1.13
N HIS A 50 -6.98 4.00 2.36
CA HIS A 50 -7.75 4.87 3.24
C HIS A 50 -6.77 5.58 4.21
N ALA A 51 -7.26 6.44 5.09
CA ALA A 51 -6.42 7.08 6.10
C ALA A 51 -5.81 6.06 7.08
N ALA A 52 -4.66 6.40 7.68
CA ALA A 52 -4.01 5.53 8.67
C ALA A 52 -4.72 5.53 10.05
N ILE A 53 -6.00 5.16 10.09
CA ILE A 53 -6.86 5.14 11.28
C ILE A 53 -7.32 3.70 11.60
N LEU A 54 -7.82 3.45 12.81
CA LEU A 54 -8.24 2.11 13.25
C LEU A 54 -9.76 1.92 13.23
N HIS A 55 -10.50 3.00 13.43
CA HIS A 55 -11.96 3.01 13.39
C HIS A 55 -12.50 4.14 12.48
N PRO A 56 -13.73 4.01 11.95
CA PRO A 56 -14.27 4.94 10.95
C PRO A 56 -14.28 6.43 11.33
N ASN A 57 -14.40 6.73 12.63
CA ASN A 57 -14.54 8.09 13.14
C ASN A 57 -13.30 8.56 13.92
N ASP A 58 -12.21 7.78 13.90
CA ASP A 58 -10.98 8.21 14.54
C ASP A 58 -10.42 9.46 13.82
N PRO A 59 -9.86 10.43 14.57
CA PRO A 59 -9.17 11.55 13.96
C PRO A 59 -7.95 11.06 13.16
N VAL A 60 -7.74 11.63 11.98
CA VAL A 60 -6.57 11.32 11.15
C VAL A 60 -5.34 11.97 11.76
N ASP A 61 -4.41 11.15 12.27
CA ASP A 61 -3.08 11.60 12.72
C ASP A 61 -2.19 11.88 11.49
N PRO A 62 -1.75 13.13 11.26
CA PRO A 62 -0.91 13.47 10.11
C PRO A 62 0.43 12.73 10.08
N ALA A 63 1.06 12.46 11.23
CA ALA A 63 2.32 11.75 11.30
C ALA A 63 2.14 10.28 10.93
N ARG A 64 1.08 9.65 11.45
CA ARG A 64 0.72 8.27 11.11
C ARG A 64 0.38 8.12 9.63
N ASN A 65 -0.35 9.08 9.07
CA ASN A 65 -0.74 9.09 7.66
C ASN A 65 0.47 9.26 6.73
N ARG A 66 1.38 10.19 7.05
CA ARG A 66 2.67 10.33 6.35
C ARG A 66 3.51 9.06 6.43
N ARG A 67 3.50 8.38 7.57
CA ARG A 67 4.21 7.10 7.73
C ARG A 67 3.63 6.01 6.84
N MET A 68 2.31 5.83 6.80
CA MET A 68 1.67 4.88 5.88
C MET A 68 1.98 5.21 4.41
N ALA A 69 1.87 6.49 4.03
CA ALA A 69 2.18 6.93 2.67
C ALA A 69 3.64 6.66 2.26
N SER A 70 4.57 6.58 3.23
CA SER A 70 5.99 6.34 2.96
C SER A 70 6.31 4.94 2.41
N TYR A 71 5.40 3.97 2.60
CA TYR A 71 5.55 2.62 2.02
C TYR A 71 5.27 2.57 0.51
N TYR A 72 4.67 3.62 -0.05
CA TYR A 72 4.36 3.67 -1.47
C TYR A 72 5.50 4.30 -2.26
N ASN A 73 5.66 3.87 -3.52
CA ASN A 73 6.58 4.55 -4.42
C ASN A 73 6.14 6.00 -4.65
N ALA A 74 7.05 6.85 -5.14
CA ALA A 74 6.78 8.29 -5.23
C ALA A 74 5.54 8.63 -6.07
N LYS A 75 5.30 7.91 -7.17
CA LYS A 75 4.17 8.18 -8.08
C LYS A 75 2.83 7.84 -7.43
N LEU A 76 2.73 6.65 -6.83
CA LEU A 76 1.53 6.23 -6.11
C LEU A 76 1.29 7.12 -4.88
N ARG A 77 2.34 7.41 -4.10
CA ARG A 77 2.26 8.30 -2.94
C ARG A 77 1.68 9.66 -3.31
N ASN A 78 2.21 10.29 -4.34
CA ASN A 78 1.73 11.60 -4.78
C ASN A 78 0.26 11.53 -5.23
N PHE A 79 -0.12 10.46 -5.94
CA PHE A 79 -1.49 10.27 -6.39
C PHE A 79 -2.48 10.11 -5.23
N VAL A 80 -2.22 9.21 -4.27
CA VAL A 80 -3.16 8.98 -3.16
C VAL A 80 -3.30 10.19 -2.24
N LEU A 81 -2.22 10.97 -2.07
CA LEU A 81 -2.26 12.20 -1.29
C LEU A 81 -3.01 13.32 -2.03
N ALA A 82 -2.72 13.53 -3.32
CA ALA A 82 -3.36 14.58 -4.11
C ALA A 82 -4.86 14.36 -4.32
N ASN A 83 -5.30 13.10 -4.38
CA ASN A 83 -6.72 12.74 -4.54
C ASN A 83 -7.47 12.56 -3.21
N GLY A 84 -6.82 12.82 -2.07
CA GLY A 84 -7.47 12.71 -0.76
C GLY A 84 -7.81 11.28 -0.33
N TYR A 85 -7.20 10.25 -0.93
CA TYR A 85 -7.52 8.85 -0.59
C TYR A 85 -7.13 8.46 0.83
N MET A 86 -6.33 9.30 1.50
CA MET A 86 -5.84 9.08 2.85
C MET A 86 -6.45 10.08 3.86
N THR A 87 -7.64 10.65 3.59
CA THR A 87 -8.25 11.66 4.48
C THR A 87 -9.44 11.14 5.29
N SER A 88 -9.90 9.90 5.06
CA SER A 88 -11.03 9.30 5.78
C SER A 88 -10.94 7.77 5.82
N TRP A 89 -11.92 7.11 6.45
CA TRP A 89 -12.09 5.65 6.45
C TRP A 89 -12.56 5.08 5.11
N GLN A 90 -12.97 5.93 4.16
CA GLN A 90 -13.43 5.49 2.86
C GLN A 90 -12.31 4.72 2.15
N PHE A 91 -12.64 3.50 1.69
CA PHE A 91 -11.73 2.70 0.89
C PHE A 91 -11.77 3.17 -0.56
N HIS A 92 -10.60 3.51 -1.09
CA HIS A 92 -10.40 3.89 -2.47
C HIS A 92 -9.61 2.78 -3.19
N PRO A 93 -10.29 1.95 -4.01
CA PRO A 93 -9.63 0.88 -4.76
C PRO A 93 -8.80 1.43 -5.93
N ILE A 94 -7.62 0.85 -6.13
CA ILE A 94 -6.82 0.96 -7.34
C ILE A 94 -6.57 -0.45 -7.86
N SER A 95 -6.88 -0.69 -9.13
CA SER A 95 -6.70 -2.01 -9.75
C SER A 95 -5.23 -2.38 -9.92
N GLY A 96 -4.95 -3.68 -9.95
CA GLY A 96 -3.62 -4.21 -10.22
C GLY A 96 -3.06 -3.72 -11.55
N ARG A 97 -3.89 -3.70 -12.61
CA ARG A 97 -3.53 -3.08 -13.90
C ARG A 97 -3.08 -1.63 -13.75
N ALA A 98 -3.79 -0.80 -12.97
CA ALA A 98 -3.39 0.59 -12.76
C ALA A 98 -2.08 0.69 -11.95
N LEU A 99 -1.90 -0.12 -10.91
CA LEU A 99 -0.62 -0.22 -10.18
C LEU A 99 0.56 -0.53 -11.10
N ILE A 100 0.36 -1.46 -12.03
CA ILE A 100 1.39 -1.84 -12.98
C ILE A 100 1.64 -0.73 -14.00
N GLN A 101 0.59 -0.33 -14.74
CA GLN A 101 0.71 0.56 -15.90
C GLN A 101 0.97 2.01 -15.53
N GLN A 102 0.31 2.50 -14.47
CA GLN A 102 0.35 3.91 -14.09
C GLN A 102 1.39 4.16 -13.01
N PHE A 103 1.57 3.24 -12.07
CA PHE A 103 2.42 3.48 -10.90
C PHE A 103 3.76 2.74 -10.95
N GLY A 104 4.00 1.88 -11.95
CA GLY A 104 5.30 1.25 -12.20
C GLY A 104 5.61 0.05 -11.29
N TYR A 105 4.59 -0.55 -10.68
CA TYR A 105 4.76 -1.84 -9.99
C TYR A 105 4.98 -2.97 -11.01
N ARG A 106 5.71 -4.01 -10.61
CA ARG A 106 5.95 -5.17 -11.48
C ARG A 106 4.71 -6.06 -11.53
N GLN A 107 4.38 -6.56 -12.72
CA GLN A 107 3.38 -7.63 -12.86
C GLN A 107 3.96 -8.95 -12.36
N CYS A 108 3.13 -9.79 -11.72
CA CYS A 108 3.53 -11.16 -11.41
C CYS A 108 3.66 -12.02 -12.69
N PRO A 109 4.58 -13.00 -12.72
CA PRO A 109 4.73 -13.91 -13.86
C PRO A 109 3.54 -14.85 -14.03
#